data_AF-A0A3D6DE82-F1
#
_entry.id   AF-A0A3D6DE82-F1
#
_cell.length_a   1.000
_cell.length_b   1.000
_cell.length_c   1.000
_cell.angle_alpha   90.00
_cell.angle_beta   90.00
_cell.angle_gamma   90.00
#
_symmetry.space_group_name_H-M   'P 1'
#
loop_
_entity.id
_entity.type
_entity.pdbx_description
1 polymer ?
#
loop_
_entity_poly.entity_id
_entity_poly.type
_entity_poly.pdbx_seq_one_letter_code
_entity_poly.pdbx_strand_id
1 'polypeptide(L)'
;IALATSLDYVDGKAVMTRETANGIEKISVHGPLVLSAAKGMAEQRIPNMRGIMAARTKPLQVLAAQGAAPGTSIQRFALPAEKAGVKLVDAENPAELVRLLREEAKVI
;
A
#
# COMPACT_ATOMS: atom_id res chain seq x y z
N ILE A 1 11.87 -7.91 4.35
CA ILE A 1 11.27 -8.16 3.01
C ILE A 1 10.15 -7.16 2.79
N ALA A 2 10.21 -6.38 1.71
CA ALA A 2 9.22 -5.34 1.44
C ALA A 2 8.07 -5.86 0.55
N LEU A 3 6.87 -5.31 0.76
CA LEU A 3 5.68 -5.50 -0.09
C LEU A 3 5.23 -6.97 -0.23
N ALA A 4 5.23 -7.71 0.87
CA ALA A 4 4.75 -9.10 0.88
C ALA A 4 3.23 -9.16 0.71
N THR A 5 2.77 -10.00 -0.21
CA THR A 5 1.35 -10.24 -0.52
C THR A 5 0.85 -11.58 0.00
N SER A 6 1.75 -12.51 0.37
CA SER A 6 1.40 -13.73 1.10
C SER A 6 2.50 -14.11 2.08
N LEU A 7 2.16 -14.85 3.13
CA LEU A 7 3.12 -15.42 4.08
C LEU A 7 2.60 -16.77 4.58
N ASP A 8 3.40 -17.80 4.34
CA ASP A 8 3.28 -19.12 4.94
C ASP A 8 4.49 -19.34 5.85
N TYR A 9 4.26 -19.61 7.13
CA TYR A 9 5.32 -19.86 8.10
C TYR A 9 5.15 -21.24 8.72
N VAL A 10 6.07 -22.15 8.42
CA VAL A 10 6.03 -23.55 8.86
C VAL A 10 7.44 -23.95 9.29
N ASP A 11 7.57 -24.54 10.49
CA ASP A 11 8.80 -25.15 11.01
C ASP A 11 10.06 -24.27 10.89
N GLY A 12 9.93 -22.97 11.21
CA GLY A 12 11.06 -22.03 11.17
C GLY A 12 11.41 -21.52 9.77
N LYS A 13 10.63 -21.89 8.75
CA LYS A 13 10.76 -21.44 7.37
C LYS A 13 9.58 -20.55 6.99
N ALA A 14 9.88 -19.33 6.61
CA ALA A 14 8.95 -18.42 5.98
C ALA A 14 9.02 -18.59 4.45
N VAL A 15 7.88 -18.77 3.82
CA VAL A 15 7.70 -18.70 2.37
C VAL A 15 6.73 -17.55 2.10
N MET A 16 7.12 -16.61 1.26
CA MET A 16 6.30 -15.44 0.97
C MET A 16 6.35 -15.07 -0.49
N THR A 17 5.28 -14.44 -0.92
CA THR A 17 5.17 -13.83 -2.24
C THR A 17 5.26 -12.32 -2.08
N ARG A 18 5.97 -11.62 -2.96
CA ARG A 18 5.96 -10.15 -3.03
C ARG A 18 5.74 -9.67 -4.45
N GLU A 19 5.17 -8.48 -4.55
CA GLU A 19 5.06 -7.76 -5.82
C GLU A 19 6.24 -6.81 -6.00
N THR A 20 6.76 -6.79 -7.23
CA THR A 20 7.81 -5.89 -7.67
C THR A 20 7.41 -5.28 -9.01
N ALA A 21 8.15 -4.25 -9.46
CA ALA A 21 7.91 -3.64 -10.77
C ALA A 21 8.01 -4.66 -11.93
N ASN A 22 8.73 -5.77 -11.73
CA ASN A 22 8.97 -6.80 -12.75
C ASN A 22 8.05 -8.02 -12.60
N GLY A 23 7.05 -7.95 -11.72
CA GLY A 23 6.10 -9.03 -11.47
C GLY A 23 6.22 -9.62 -10.06
N ILE A 24 5.95 -10.93 -9.96
CA ILE A 24 5.78 -11.63 -8.69
C ILE A 24 7.05 -12.42 -8.35
N GLU A 25 7.56 -12.25 -7.14
CA GLU A 25 8.70 -13.01 -6.63
C GLU A 25 8.31 -13.87 -5.42
N LYS A 26 8.80 -15.12 -5.40
CA LYS A 26 8.65 -16.04 -4.28
C LYS A 26 9.96 -16.13 -3.52
N ILE A 27 9.92 -15.79 -2.23
CA ILE A 27 11.09 -15.72 -1.36
C ILE A 27 10.94 -16.74 -0.24
N SER A 28 12.04 -17.39 0.14
CA SER A 28 12.09 -18.22 1.32
C SER A 28 13.22 -17.78 2.26
N VAL A 29 12.89 -17.69 3.55
CA VAL A 29 13.83 -17.31 4.62
C VAL A 29 13.68 -18.27 5.77
N HIS A 30 14.80 -18.66 6.37
CA HIS A 30 14.84 -19.44 7.60
C HIS A 30 15.19 -18.52 8.78
N GLY A 31 14.47 -18.68 9.90
CA GLY A 31 14.71 -17.93 11.13
C GLY A 31 13.96 -16.59 11.23
N PRO A 32 14.37 -15.72 12.18
CA PRO A 32 13.72 -14.44 12.42
C PRO A 32 13.80 -13.52 11.20
N LEU A 33 12.70 -12.83 10.90
CA LEU A 33 12.66 -11.89 9.79
C LEU A 33 11.76 -10.69 10.09
N VAL A 34 11.99 -9.61 9.36
CA VAL A 34 11.11 -8.44 9.32
C VAL A 34 10.51 -8.32 7.93
N LEU A 35 9.21 -8.09 7.85
CA LEU A 35 8.50 -7.87 6.59
C LEU A 35 7.55 -6.68 6.66
N SER A 36 7.26 -6.06 5.51
CA SER A 36 6.12 -5.17 5.35
C SER A 36 5.00 -5.86 4.57
N ALA A 37 3.79 -5.82 5.11
CA ALA A 37 2.60 -6.39 4.51
C ALA A 37 2.02 -5.41 3.48
N ALA A 38 1.88 -5.84 2.23
CA ALA A 38 1.18 -5.09 1.21
C ALA A 38 -0.33 -5.08 1.49
N LYS A 39 -1.02 -4.05 1.00
CA LYS A 39 -2.49 -3.99 1.06
C LYS A 39 -3.07 -5.22 0.36
N GLY A 40 -4.02 -5.90 1.01
CA GLY A 40 -4.65 -7.11 0.47
C GLY A 40 -3.92 -8.41 0.79
N MET A 41 -2.78 -8.38 1.50
CA MET A 41 -2.09 -9.60 1.95
C MET A 41 -2.99 -10.50 2.82
N ALA A 42 -3.90 -9.89 3.58
CA ALA A 42 -4.90 -10.59 4.37
C ALA A 42 -6.20 -9.76 4.42
N GLU A 43 -7.33 -10.42 4.60
CA GLU A 43 -8.60 -9.77 4.87
C GLU A 43 -8.69 -9.34 6.34
N GLN A 44 -8.79 -8.04 6.58
CA GLN A 44 -8.97 -7.51 7.93
C GLN A 44 -10.38 -7.80 8.41
N ARG A 45 -10.49 -8.60 9.48
CA ARG A 45 -11.78 -8.91 10.10
C ARG A 45 -12.26 -7.75 10.95
N ILE A 46 -13.55 -7.40 10.83
CA ILE A 46 -14.19 -6.42 11.71
C ILE A 46 -14.41 -7.10 13.09
N PRO A 47 -13.89 -6.52 14.19
CA PRO A 47 -14.09 -7.10 15.52
C PRO A 47 -15.53 -6.94 15.99
N ASN A 48 -16.04 -7.94 16.71
CA ASN A 48 -17.36 -7.86 17.35
C ASN A 48 -17.28 -7.15 18.72
N MET A 49 -18.44 -6.82 19.30
CA MET A 49 -18.53 -6.11 20.59
C MET A 49 -17.75 -6.82 21.71
N ARG A 50 -17.83 -8.15 21.78
CA ARG A 50 -17.07 -8.94 22.77
C ARG A 50 -15.55 -8.77 22.58
N GLY A 51 -15.08 -8.81 21.33
CA GLY A 51 -13.68 -8.62 20.99
C GLY A 51 -13.18 -7.22 21.34
N ILE A 52 -13.99 -6.19 21.09
CA ILE A 52 -13.66 -4.80 21.45
C ILE A 52 -13.57 -4.64 22.98
N MET A 53 -14.56 -5.15 23.72
CA MET A 53 -14.56 -5.07 25.19
C MET A 53 -13.38 -5.83 25.82
N ALA A 54 -13.06 -7.02 25.31
CA ALA A 54 -11.92 -7.80 25.80
C ALA A 54 -10.56 -7.20 25.44
N ALA A 55 -10.47 -6.41 24.36
CA ALA A 55 -9.23 -5.73 23.99
C ALA A 55 -8.90 -4.59 24.96
N ARG A 56 -9.89 -3.94 25.57
CA ARG A 56 -9.69 -2.82 26.51
C ARG A 56 -8.95 -3.22 27.79
N THR A 57 -9.07 -4.47 28.21
CA THR A 57 -8.42 -4.96 29.44
C THR A 57 -7.00 -5.48 29.20
N LYS A 58 -6.56 -5.61 27.93
CA LYS A 58 -5.20 -6.04 27.61
C LYS A 58 -4.21 -4.96 28.06
N PRO A 59 -3.12 -5.34 28.76
CA PRO A 59 -2.14 -4.37 29.22
C PRO A 59 -1.46 -3.69 28.02
N LEU A 60 -1.44 -2.35 28.03
CA LEU A 60 -0.70 -1.54 27.08
C LEU A 60 0.57 -1.03 27.78
N GLN A 61 1.72 -1.52 27.35
CA GLN A 61 3.00 -1.03 27.85
C GLN A 61 3.42 0.22 27.09
N VAL A 62 3.49 1.36 27.77
CA VAL A 62 3.99 2.61 27.20
C VAL A 62 5.48 2.71 27.54
N LEU A 63 6.31 2.76 26.50
CA LEU A 63 7.76 2.93 26.62
C LEU A 63 8.13 4.30 26.06
N ALA A 64 8.97 5.04 26.80
CA ALA A 64 9.55 6.27 26.28
C ALA A 64 10.47 5.95 25.10
N ALA A 65 10.42 6.77 24.05
CA ALA A 65 11.34 6.66 22.93
C ALA A 65 12.78 6.85 23.41
N GLN A 66 13.69 5.99 22.95
CA GLN A 66 15.12 6.08 23.25
C GLN A 66 15.88 6.16 21.93
N GLY A 67 16.72 7.18 21.79
CA GLY A 67 17.59 7.37 20.62
C GLY A 67 16.94 8.04 19.40
N ALA A 68 17.83 8.42 18.48
CA ALA A 68 17.64 9.15 17.21
C ALA A 68 17.43 10.67 17.33
N ALA A 69 18.50 11.43 17.06
CA ALA A 69 18.36 12.82 16.62
C ALA A 69 17.69 12.85 15.24
N PRO A 70 16.80 13.82 14.96
CA PRO A 70 16.17 13.93 13.65
C PRO A 70 17.25 14.11 12.57
N GLY A 71 17.28 13.18 11.60
CA GLY A 71 18.22 13.21 10.47
C GLY A 71 17.77 14.11 9.32
N THR A 72 16.53 14.61 9.35
CA THR A 72 15.93 15.45 8.32
C THR A 72 14.98 16.48 8.94
N SER A 73 14.73 17.57 8.22
CA SER A 73 13.75 18.59 8.59
C SER A 73 12.80 18.86 7.43
N ILE A 74 11.52 19.06 7.75
CA ILE A 74 10.53 19.41 6.73
C ILE A 74 10.71 20.88 6.35
N GLN A 75 10.94 21.14 5.07
CA GLN A 75 11.15 22.52 4.58
C GLN A 75 9.83 23.24 4.21
N ARG A 76 8.84 22.50 3.69
CA ARG A 76 7.62 23.07 3.11
C ARG A 76 6.52 22.02 3.00
N PHE A 77 5.29 22.46 3.18
CA PHE A 77 4.09 21.76 2.72
C PHE A 77 3.43 22.60 1.61
N ALA A 78 2.99 21.95 0.55
CA ALA A 78 2.20 22.59 -0.48
C ALA A 78 1.20 21.58 -1.04
N LEU A 79 0.02 22.07 -1.43
CA LEU A 79 -0.91 21.27 -2.20
C LEU A 79 -0.38 21.15 -3.64
N PRO A 80 -0.61 20.01 -4.32
CA PRO A 80 -0.41 19.94 -5.76
C PRO A 80 -1.32 20.95 -6.47
N ALA A 81 -0.95 21.34 -7.68
CA ALA A 81 -1.81 22.18 -8.51
C ALA A 81 -3.17 21.51 -8.72
N GLU A 82 -4.22 22.33 -8.84
CA GLU A 82 -5.56 21.84 -9.14
C GLU A 82 -5.56 21.05 -10.46
N LYS A 83 -6.39 20.01 -10.53
CA LYS A 83 -6.55 19.25 -11.77
C LYS A 83 -7.06 20.19 -12.86
N ALA A 84 -6.45 20.15 -14.04
CA ALA A 84 -7.01 20.82 -15.20
C ALA A 84 -8.43 20.28 -15.49
N GLY A 85 -9.28 21.13 -16.05
CA GLY A 85 -10.63 20.72 -16.46
C GLY A 85 -10.59 19.55 -17.46
N VAL A 86 -11.63 18.71 -17.44
CA VAL A 86 -11.79 17.62 -18.41
C VAL A 86 -12.48 18.13 -19.67
N LYS A 87 -12.12 17.59 -20.83
CA LYS A 87 -12.89 17.76 -22.06
C LYS A 87 -13.97 16.69 -22.10
N LEU A 88 -15.23 17.10 -21.97
CA LEU A 88 -16.36 16.20 -22.11
C LEU A 88 -16.58 15.94 -23.60
N VAL A 89 -16.64 14.66 -23.98
CA VAL A 89 -16.96 14.21 -25.33
C VAL A 89 -18.36 13.59 -25.29
N ASP A 90 -19.16 13.86 -26.31
CA ASP A 90 -20.48 13.26 -26.46
C ASP A 90 -20.39 11.73 -26.51
N ALA A 91 -21.24 11.05 -25.74
CA ALA A 91 -21.28 9.59 -25.67
C ALA A 91 -21.69 8.97 -27.02
N GLU A 92 -22.47 9.68 -27.83
CA GLU A 92 -22.89 9.24 -29.16
C GLU A 92 -21.80 9.46 -30.24
N ASN A 93 -20.67 10.10 -29.89
CA ASN A 93 -19.57 10.37 -30.83
C ASN A 93 -18.21 9.84 -30.32
N PRO A 94 -18.02 8.52 -30.23
CA PRO A 94 -16.75 7.93 -29.80
C PRO A 94 -15.57 8.20 -30.75
N ALA A 95 -15.84 8.54 -32.02
CA ALA A 95 -14.80 8.86 -33.00
C ALA A 95 -14.04 10.15 -32.62
N GLU A 96 -14.73 11.13 -32.03
CA GLU A 96 -14.11 12.35 -31.55
C GLU A 96 -13.14 12.08 -30.40
N LEU A 97 -13.50 11.20 -29.45
CA LEU A 97 -12.61 10.80 -28.36
C LEU A 97 -11.31 10.20 -28.91
N VAL A 98 -11.42 9.28 -29.88
CA VAL A 98 -10.24 8.64 -30.50
C VAL A 98 -9.35 9.67 -31.19
N ARG A 99 -9.94 10.62 -31.93
CA ARG A 99 -9.19 11.69 -32.58
C ARG A 99 -8.42 12.53 -31.55
N LEU A 100 -9.09 12.95 -30.47
CA LEU A 100 -8.48 13.74 -29.40
C LEU A 100 -7.34 13.00 -28.70
N LEU A 101 -7.51 11.70 -28.42
CA LEU A 101 -6.47 10.88 -27.80
C LEU A 101 -5.24 10.70 -28.70
N ARG A 102 -5.43 10.61 -30.02
CA ARG A 102 -4.36 10.43 -31.00
C ARG A 102 -3.61 11.72 -31.34
N GLU A 103 -4.35 12.81 -31.57
CA GLU A 103 -3.79 14.06 -32.08
C GLU A 103 -3.31 14.99 -30.95
N GLU A 104 -4.13 15.17 -29.91
CA GLU A 104 -3.87 16.13 -28.83
C GLU A 104 -3.09 15.46 -27.68
N ALA A 105 -3.60 14.35 -27.16
CA ALA A 105 -3.00 13.69 -25.99
C ALA A 105 -1.83 12.75 -26.34
N LYS A 106 -1.79 12.20 -27.56
CA LYS A 106 -0.76 11.28 -28.07
C LYS A 106 -0.49 10.08 -27.15
N VAL A 107 -1.56 9.54 -26.56
CA VAL A 107 -1.50 8.40 -25.64
C VAL A 107 -1.86 7.06 -26.29
N ILE A 108 -2.31 7.11 -27.56
CA ILE A 108 -2.61 5.97 -28.43
C ILE A 108 -2.16 6.25 -29.87
#